data_AF-A0A7Y3W456-F1
#
_entry.id   AF-A0A7Y3W456-F1
#
_cell.length_a   1.000
_cell.length_b   1.000
_cell.length_c   1.000
_cell.angle_alpha   90.00
_cell.angle_beta   90.00
_cell.angle_gamma   90.00
#
_symmetry.space_group_name_H-M   'P 1'
#
loop_
_entity.id
_entity.type
_entity.pdbx_description
1 polymer ?
#
loop_
_entity_poly.entity_id
_entity_poly.type
_entity_poly.pdbx_seq_one_letter_code
_entity_poly.pdbx_strand_id
1 'polypeptide(L)'
;MGSETHTAPGGASTFARLAVGPLALLLVSLIDAFGLDTASSQVSLAVVQRLFAPLYPDDAQDQVLVVEITDQDLPLSPDSPPGGWPAKFDDYATLIEVIGGQEGQRPRAVFFDIFLDRAPTIDDPVDHLCEVIANLEQQGVPLFFASLIESRQRGLPRSLAACPNPVRTASADWTGSAENMTFLGVPGEGVTDEPVAAQALFQAAATETVSLAMERAIAAHPEMTIMWGSAPPVSNPDCADYDTETLAGRLGRSAELVAKSIVLDRGARETVQAQQPCAYHARLSPGNVLSDNSRIRSFLQRQYFTDRYVLVGASISGIPDDIRSPVHGTLPGVYLHAMALDNLLVWQDRFVRPAPDLQLPLVDDWAVSLDTLFEAGVLALIAWQMFVATRPADQSRGLAASIFLRVRMTLSLIFILAATVGLTFVVMRWTPYNWGGVFVAGLAMIWPWSYQLEDKS
;
A
#
# COMPACT_ATOMS: atom_id res chain seq x y z
N MET A 1 -53.97 -42.60 -36.97
CA MET A 1 -54.20 -41.33 -36.25
C MET A 1 -53.39 -41.38 -34.97
N GLY A 2 -52.43 -40.48 -34.81
CA GLY A 2 -51.52 -40.43 -33.65
C GLY A 2 -50.12 -40.00 -34.07
N SER A 3 -49.95 -38.75 -34.49
CA SER A 3 -48.63 -38.15 -34.64
C SER A 3 -48.24 -37.53 -33.30
N GLU A 4 -47.36 -38.20 -32.55
CA GLU A 4 -46.71 -37.58 -31.40
C GLU A 4 -45.65 -36.61 -31.91
N THR A 5 -45.95 -35.33 -31.75
CA THR A 5 -45.03 -34.23 -31.98
C THR A 5 -44.13 -34.12 -30.74
N HIS A 6 -42.93 -34.67 -30.82
CA HIS A 6 -41.88 -34.40 -29.84
C HIS A 6 -41.44 -32.94 -29.96
N THR A 7 -42.04 -32.07 -29.16
CA THR A 7 -41.53 -30.73 -28.89
C THR A 7 -40.25 -30.84 -28.06
N ALA A 8 -39.11 -30.46 -28.64
CA ALA A 8 -37.83 -30.37 -27.95
C ALA A 8 -37.94 -29.45 -26.71
N PRO A 9 -37.48 -29.87 -25.52
CA PRO A 9 -37.54 -29.03 -24.35
C PRO A 9 -36.56 -27.84 -24.47
N GLY A 10 -37.18 -26.67 -24.61
CA GLY A 10 -36.71 -25.29 -24.46
C GLY A 10 -35.26 -25.02 -24.06
N GLY A 11 -34.52 -24.41 -24.99
CA GLY A 11 -33.26 -23.70 -24.71
C GLY A 11 -33.37 -22.54 -23.71
N ALA A 12 -34.59 -22.10 -23.39
CA ALA A 12 -34.85 -21.11 -22.33
C ALA A 12 -34.47 -21.64 -20.93
N SER A 13 -34.58 -22.96 -20.68
CA SER A 13 -34.25 -23.55 -19.37
C SER A 13 -32.74 -23.63 -19.11
N THR A 14 -31.94 -23.76 -20.16
CA THR A 14 -30.47 -23.81 -20.07
C THR A 14 -29.89 -22.41 -19.88
N PHE A 15 -30.45 -21.41 -20.58
CA PHE A 15 -30.05 -20.00 -20.43
C PHE A 15 -30.35 -19.46 -19.04
N ALA A 16 -31.52 -19.77 -18.47
CA ALA A 16 -31.86 -19.42 -17.09
C ALA A 16 -30.90 -20.05 -16.07
N ARG A 17 -30.49 -21.32 -16.27
CA ARG A 17 -29.50 -21.97 -15.38
C ARG A 17 -28.09 -21.37 -15.48
N LEU A 18 -27.71 -20.90 -16.66
CA LEU A 18 -26.42 -20.23 -16.89
C LEU A 18 -26.36 -18.80 -16.33
N ALA A 19 -27.50 -18.11 -16.22
CA ALA A 19 -27.56 -16.76 -15.65
C ALA A 19 -27.68 -16.80 -14.11
N VAL A 20 -28.36 -17.79 -13.54
CA VAL A 20 -28.61 -17.87 -12.09
C VAL A 20 -27.31 -18.06 -11.29
N GLY A 21 -26.36 -18.86 -11.77
CA GLY A 21 -25.07 -19.06 -11.08
C GLY A 21 -24.24 -17.78 -10.95
N PRO A 22 -23.92 -17.08 -12.05
CA PRO A 22 -23.22 -15.80 -12.03
C PRO A 22 -23.99 -14.71 -11.27
N LEU A 23 -25.32 -14.65 -11.41
CA LEU A 23 -26.14 -13.68 -10.69
C LEU A 23 -26.15 -13.93 -9.18
N ALA A 24 -26.18 -15.20 -8.74
CA ALA A 24 -26.06 -15.57 -7.34
C ALA A 24 -24.65 -15.28 -6.79
N LEU A 25 -23.61 -15.52 -7.59
CA LEU A 25 -22.23 -15.17 -7.22
C LEU A 25 -22.06 -13.65 -7.07
N LEU A 26 -22.63 -12.89 -7.99
CA LEU A 26 -22.64 -11.42 -7.97
C LEU A 26 -23.47 -10.88 -6.79
N LEU A 27 -24.60 -11.51 -6.45
CA LEU A 27 -25.36 -11.16 -5.25
C LEU A 27 -24.61 -11.49 -3.95
N VAL A 28 -23.81 -12.56 -3.92
CA VAL A 28 -22.97 -12.89 -2.76
C VAL A 28 -21.79 -11.93 -2.64
N SER A 29 -21.17 -11.51 -3.74
CA SER A 29 -20.09 -10.52 -3.72
C SER A 29 -20.59 -9.14 -3.27
N LEU A 30 -21.78 -8.72 -3.72
CA LEU A 30 -22.39 -7.43 -3.33
C LEU A 30 -22.70 -7.31 -1.83
N ILE A 31 -22.81 -8.43 -1.10
CA ILE A 31 -23.19 -8.42 0.32
C ILE A 31 -21.94 -8.51 1.23
N ASP A 32 -20.78 -8.93 0.71
CA ASP A 32 -19.54 -9.28 1.43
C ASP A 32 -19.76 -9.88 2.84
N ALA A 33 -20.82 -10.70 3.01
CA ALA A 33 -21.27 -11.17 4.33
C ALA A 33 -20.23 -12.03 5.08
N PHE A 34 -19.20 -12.49 4.37
CA PHE A 34 -18.12 -13.32 4.90
C PHE A 34 -16.72 -12.68 4.78
N GLY A 35 -16.62 -11.43 4.31
CA GLY A 35 -15.34 -10.75 4.07
C GLY A 35 -14.50 -11.40 2.97
N LEU A 36 -15.10 -12.20 2.09
CA LEU A 36 -14.40 -12.97 1.07
C LEU A 36 -13.86 -12.07 -0.03
N ASP A 37 -14.60 -11.01 -0.36
CA ASP A 37 -14.19 -10.06 -1.39
C ASP A 37 -13.01 -9.22 -0.90
N THR A 38 -13.16 -8.66 0.30
CA THR A 38 -12.09 -7.93 1.01
C THR A 38 -10.82 -8.79 1.14
N ALA A 39 -10.93 -10.02 1.65
CA ALA A 39 -9.77 -10.91 1.83
C ALA A 39 -9.12 -11.31 0.50
N SER A 40 -9.93 -11.62 -0.52
CA SER A 40 -9.42 -11.97 -1.85
C SER A 40 -8.71 -10.80 -2.51
N SER A 41 -9.23 -9.59 -2.35
CA SER A 41 -8.64 -8.36 -2.87
C SER A 41 -7.32 -8.01 -2.18
N GLN A 42 -7.22 -8.19 -0.86
CA GLN A 42 -5.95 -8.03 -0.14
C GLN A 42 -4.87 -9.01 -0.62
N VAL A 43 -5.23 -10.29 -0.79
CA VAL A 43 -4.30 -11.31 -1.32
C VAL A 43 -3.91 -10.98 -2.76
N SER A 44 -4.88 -10.58 -3.58
CA SER A 44 -4.69 -10.19 -4.98
C SER A 44 -3.72 -9.00 -5.11
N LEU A 45 -3.91 -7.97 -4.28
CA LEU A 45 -3.04 -6.80 -4.21
C LEU A 45 -1.64 -7.19 -3.75
N ALA A 46 -1.52 -7.98 -2.69
CA ALA A 46 -0.23 -8.40 -2.15
C ALA A 46 0.59 -9.21 -3.19
N VAL A 47 -0.05 -10.07 -3.98
CA VAL A 47 0.62 -10.79 -5.06
C VAL A 47 1.03 -9.85 -6.20
N VAL A 48 0.19 -8.90 -6.59
CA VAL A 48 0.56 -7.91 -7.62
C VAL A 48 1.70 -7.03 -7.15
N GLN A 49 1.69 -6.56 -5.89
CA GLN A 49 2.81 -5.82 -5.34
C GLN A 49 4.11 -6.62 -5.39
N ARG A 50 4.12 -7.89 -4.98
CA ARG A 50 5.32 -8.75 -5.07
C ARG A 50 5.78 -8.98 -6.51
N LEU A 51 4.84 -9.13 -7.45
CA LEU A 51 5.14 -9.32 -8.86
C LEU A 51 5.80 -8.07 -9.47
N PHE A 52 5.34 -6.88 -9.10
CA PHE A 52 5.80 -5.61 -9.68
C PHE A 52 6.83 -4.85 -8.83
N ALA A 53 7.10 -5.25 -7.59
CA ALA A 53 8.05 -4.57 -6.71
C ALA A 53 9.48 -4.46 -7.29
N PRO A 54 10.03 -5.49 -7.97
CA PRO A 54 11.33 -5.35 -8.65
C PRO A 54 11.30 -4.46 -9.89
N LEU A 55 10.11 -4.14 -10.41
CA LEU A 55 9.90 -3.27 -11.57
C LEU A 55 9.54 -1.83 -11.17
N TYR A 56 9.37 -1.58 -9.87
CA TYR A 56 9.12 -0.24 -9.34
C TYR A 56 10.34 0.67 -9.60
N PRO A 57 10.14 1.91 -10.09
CA PRO A 57 11.25 2.85 -10.32
C PRO A 57 11.92 3.27 -9.02
N ASP A 58 13.24 3.36 -9.00
CA ASP A 58 14.05 3.73 -7.84
C ASP A 58 14.50 5.21 -7.82
N ASP A 59 14.02 6.02 -8.78
CA ASP A 59 14.42 7.42 -8.95
C ASP A 59 14.16 8.31 -7.71
N ALA A 60 13.15 7.98 -6.91
CA ALA A 60 12.77 8.73 -5.70
C ALA A 60 13.31 8.12 -4.40
N GLN A 61 13.82 6.88 -4.44
CA GLN A 61 14.26 6.14 -3.26
C GLN A 61 15.34 6.92 -2.49
N ASP A 62 16.32 7.46 -3.21
CA ASP A 62 17.42 8.23 -2.62
C ASP A 62 16.99 9.65 -2.20
N GLN A 63 15.77 10.09 -2.49
CA GLN A 63 15.25 11.39 -2.05
C GLN A 63 14.57 11.30 -0.68
N VAL A 64 14.29 10.09 -0.18
CA VAL A 64 13.58 9.85 1.08
C VAL A 64 14.49 9.15 2.08
N LEU A 65 14.57 9.68 3.29
CA LEU A 65 15.37 9.14 4.39
C LEU A 65 14.48 8.88 5.60
N VAL A 66 14.63 7.71 6.22
CA VAL A 66 13.98 7.37 7.48
C VAL A 66 14.98 7.41 8.63
N VAL A 67 14.69 8.21 9.65
CA VAL A 67 15.38 8.18 10.94
C VAL A 67 14.50 7.38 11.90
N GLU A 68 14.92 6.17 12.25
CA GLU A 68 14.12 5.23 13.04
C GLU A 68 14.67 5.13 14.46
N ILE A 69 13.86 5.55 15.44
CA ILE A 69 14.17 5.43 16.87
C ILE A 69 13.75 4.04 17.36
N THR A 70 14.66 3.28 17.95
CA THR A 70 14.38 1.97 18.54
C THR A 70 14.64 1.93 20.04
N ASP A 71 14.27 0.83 20.70
CA ASP A 71 14.62 0.58 22.11
C ASP A 71 16.13 0.71 22.40
N GLN A 72 16.99 0.45 21.41
CA GLN A 72 18.45 0.54 21.55
C GLN A 72 18.97 1.98 21.51
N ASP A 73 18.17 2.89 20.96
CA ASP A 73 18.52 4.31 20.85
C ASP A 73 18.08 5.11 22.07
N LEU A 74 17.40 4.48 23.04
CA LEU A 74 16.90 5.14 24.25
C LEU A 74 17.87 4.95 25.43
N PRO A 75 18.19 6.04 26.19
CA PRO A 75 17.78 7.42 25.95
C PRO A 75 18.51 8.04 24.76
N LEU A 76 17.84 8.96 24.05
CA LEU A 76 18.38 9.63 22.86
C LEU A 76 19.60 10.51 23.18
N SER A 77 19.67 11.04 24.40
CA SER A 77 20.81 11.81 24.91
C SER A 77 21.53 11.06 26.04
N PRO A 78 22.87 11.08 26.08
CA PRO A 78 23.66 10.52 27.19
C PRO A 78 23.34 11.15 28.55
N ASP A 79 22.91 12.42 28.54
CA ASP A 79 22.58 13.20 29.75
C ASP A 79 21.14 12.94 30.23
N SER A 80 20.33 12.23 29.44
CA SER A 80 18.98 11.84 29.81
C SER A 80 19.00 10.60 30.70
N PRO A 81 18.18 10.56 31.77
CA PRO A 81 18.13 9.41 32.67
C PRO A 81 17.73 8.14 31.89
N PRO A 82 18.27 6.96 32.28
CA PRO A 82 17.92 5.72 31.61
C PRO A 82 16.43 5.41 31.81
N GLY A 83 15.70 5.37 30.69
CA GLY A 83 14.34 4.86 30.61
C GLY A 83 13.32 5.85 30.01
N GLY A 84 12.42 5.27 29.21
CA GLY A 84 11.11 5.81 28.89
C GLY A 84 10.95 6.23 27.44
N TRP A 85 10.11 5.52 26.71
CA TRP A 85 9.32 6.13 25.66
C TRP A 85 8.06 6.75 26.28
N PRO A 86 7.61 7.94 25.87
CA PRO A 86 8.26 8.84 24.90
C PRO A 86 9.52 9.51 25.47
N ALA A 87 10.48 9.86 24.58
CA ALA A 87 11.68 10.61 24.95
C ALA A 87 11.34 12.07 25.31
N LYS A 88 12.27 12.78 25.95
CA LYS A 88 12.07 14.16 26.39
C LYS A 88 11.92 15.13 25.21
N PHE A 89 11.21 16.24 25.40
CA PHE A 89 11.13 17.29 24.38
C PHE A 89 12.49 17.87 24.03
N ASP A 90 13.40 17.98 25.00
CA ASP A 90 14.77 18.45 24.78
C ASP A 90 15.59 17.48 23.89
N ASP A 91 15.36 16.18 24.04
CA ASP A 91 15.99 15.16 23.20
C ASP A 91 15.49 15.28 21.75
N TYR A 92 14.17 15.48 21.56
CA TYR A 92 13.59 15.72 20.25
C TYR A 92 14.05 17.03 19.63
N ALA A 93 14.16 18.10 20.43
CA ALA A 93 14.68 19.40 19.99
C ALA A 93 16.10 19.25 19.43
N THR A 94 16.98 18.57 20.18
CA THR A 94 18.36 18.29 19.75
C THR A 94 18.41 17.48 18.46
N LEU A 95 17.59 16.43 18.35
CA LEU A 95 17.51 15.61 17.15
C LEU A 95 17.05 16.44 15.93
N ILE A 96 15.99 17.23 16.09
CA ILE A 96 15.44 18.07 15.02
C ILE A 96 16.44 19.15 14.61
N GLU A 97 17.14 19.77 15.55
CA GLU A 97 18.18 20.77 15.27
C GLU A 97 19.31 20.17 14.41
N VAL A 98 19.79 18.96 14.78
CA VAL A 98 20.83 18.28 14.01
C VAL A 98 20.33 17.90 12.61
N ILE A 99 19.11 17.36 12.49
CA ILE A 99 18.50 17.02 11.19
C ILE A 99 18.35 18.28 10.32
N GLY A 100 17.89 19.39 10.90
CA GLY A 100 17.70 20.67 10.23
C GLY A 100 18.98 21.22 9.58
N GLY A 101 20.14 20.82 10.10
CA GLY A 101 21.43 21.07 9.48
C GLY A 101 21.85 22.53 9.53
N GLN A 102 22.68 22.91 8.57
CA GLN A 102 23.23 24.26 8.45
C GLN A 102 22.93 24.80 7.04
N GLU A 103 23.13 26.10 6.83
CA GLU A 103 22.90 26.74 5.54
C GLU A 103 23.67 26.02 4.40
N GLY A 104 22.95 25.67 3.34
CA GLY A 104 23.48 24.89 2.21
C GLY A 104 23.54 23.36 2.40
N GLN A 105 23.12 22.84 3.57
CA GLN A 105 23.09 21.40 3.88
C GLN A 105 21.80 21.02 4.63
N ARG A 106 20.66 21.43 4.07
CA ARG A 106 19.33 21.29 4.69
C ARG A 106 18.48 20.23 3.97
N PRO A 107 17.59 19.55 4.70
CA PRO A 107 16.56 18.72 4.07
C PRO A 107 15.52 19.59 3.35
N ARG A 108 14.79 18.98 2.41
CA ARG A 108 13.67 19.61 1.69
C ARG A 108 12.47 19.82 2.60
N ALA A 109 12.18 18.84 3.46
CA ALA A 109 11.16 18.89 4.50
C ALA A 109 11.40 17.76 5.51
N VAL A 110 10.87 17.95 6.72
CA VAL A 110 10.96 16.98 7.81
C VAL A 110 9.55 16.63 8.30
N PHE A 111 9.26 15.35 8.47
CA PHE A 111 8.05 14.87 9.12
C PHE A 111 8.40 14.07 10.37
N PHE A 112 7.70 14.36 11.45
CA PHE A 112 7.91 13.75 12.76
C PHE A 112 6.69 12.90 13.12
N ASP A 113 6.80 11.59 12.86
CA ASP A 113 5.79 10.57 13.06
C ASP A 113 5.73 10.09 14.51
N ILE A 114 5.58 11.04 15.44
CA ILE A 114 5.53 10.79 16.87
C ILE A 114 4.48 11.70 17.48
N PHE A 115 3.48 11.10 18.14
CA PHE A 115 2.41 11.84 18.79
C PHE A 115 2.88 12.43 20.12
N LEU A 116 3.07 13.75 20.17
CA LEU A 116 3.53 14.49 21.34
C LEU A 116 2.36 14.94 22.24
N ASP A 117 1.48 14.04 22.68
CA ASP A 117 0.25 14.43 23.38
C ASP A 117 0.45 15.03 24.78
N ARG A 118 1.48 14.60 25.51
CA ARG A 118 1.81 15.06 26.88
C ARG A 118 3.31 15.03 27.12
N ALA A 119 3.77 15.90 28.01
CA ALA A 119 5.14 15.86 28.51
C ALA A 119 5.43 14.49 29.17
N PRO A 120 6.52 13.81 28.79
CA PRO A 120 6.95 12.56 29.42
C PRO A 120 7.18 12.68 30.93
N THR A 121 7.63 13.85 31.39
CA THR A 121 7.86 14.13 32.82
C THR A 121 7.41 15.55 33.20
N ILE A 122 7.26 15.83 34.50
CA ILE A 122 6.82 17.13 35.02
C ILE A 122 7.85 18.24 34.75
N ASP A 123 9.14 17.89 34.66
CA ASP A 123 10.28 18.81 34.48
C ASP A 123 10.80 18.83 33.04
N ASP A 124 9.94 18.58 32.04
CA ASP A 124 10.29 18.56 30.61
C ASP A 124 9.58 19.71 29.86
N PRO A 125 10.16 20.93 29.87
CA PRO A 125 9.57 22.10 29.23
C PRO A 125 9.64 22.00 27.70
N VAL A 126 8.57 22.43 27.02
CA VAL A 126 8.49 22.42 25.56
C VAL A 126 9.21 23.60 24.89
N ASP A 127 9.71 24.57 25.68
CA ASP A 127 10.22 25.86 25.19
C ASP A 127 11.37 25.70 24.18
N HIS A 128 12.36 24.85 24.48
CA HIS A 128 13.49 24.61 23.58
C HIS A 128 13.03 23.96 22.26
N LEU A 129 12.11 23.00 22.33
CA LEU A 129 11.50 22.40 21.13
C LEU A 129 10.78 23.45 20.29
N CYS A 130 9.99 24.33 20.91
CA CYS A 130 9.32 25.43 20.20
C CYS A 130 10.30 26.41 19.55
N GLU A 131 11.43 26.70 20.21
CA GLU A 131 12.50 27.55 19.64
C GLU A 131 13.14 26.89 18.41
N VAL A 132 13.49 25.60 18.50
CA VAL A 132 14.05 24.83 17.39
C VAL A 132 13.06 24.79 16.21
N ILE A 133 11.78 24.51 16.45
CA ILE A 133 10.74 24.52 15.40
C ILE A 133 10.70 25.89 14.69
N ALA A 134 10.67 26.98 15.46
CA ALA A 134 10.62 28.32 14.90
C ALA A 134 11.88 28.65 14.08
N ASN A 135 13.05 28.21 14.55
CA ASN A 135 14.32 28.42 13.86
C ASN A 135 14.38 27.65 12.54
N LEU A 136 13.93 26.39 12.47
CA LEU A 136 13.88 25.64 11.19
C LEU A 136 12.92 26.28 10.18
N GLU A 137 11.74 26.72 10.62
CA GLU A 137 10.77 27.38 9.75
C GLU A 137 11.31 28.71 9.20
N GLN A 138 11.99 29.52 10.02
CA GLN A 138 12.67 30.74 9.56
C GLN A 138 13.81 30.45 8.57
N GLN A 139 14.44 29.29 8.72
CA GLN A 139 15.48 28.80 7.82
C GLN A 139 14.93 28.19 6.53
N GLY A 140 13.59 28.16 6.36
CA GLY A 140 12.93 27.64 5.17
C GLY A 140 12.92 26.13 5.09
N VAL A 141 13.05 25.41 6.22
CA VAL A 141 12.87 23.96 6.30
C VAL A 141 11.48 23.68 6.86
N PRO A 142 10.52 23.22 6.03
CA PRO A 142 9.20 22.83 6.50
C PRO A 142 9.29 21.66 7.46
N LEU A 143 8.72 21.80 8.67
CA LEU A 143 8.66 20.75 9.68
C LEU A 143 7.20 20.45 10.04
N PHE A 144 6.82 19.18 9.89
CA PHE A 144 5.47 18.70 10.16
C PHE A 144 5.46 17.68 11.29
N PHE A 145 4.49 17.78 12.19
CA PHE A 145 4.26 16.78 13.25
C PHE A 145 3.00 15.95 12.96
N ALA A 146 3.06 14.67 13.29
CA ALA A 146 1.94 13.75 13.16
C ALA A 146 0.71 14.19 13.99
N SER A 147 -0.45 14.15 13.34
CA SER A 147 -1.77 14.37 13.97
C SER A 147 -2.73 13.20 13.66
N LEU A 148 -3.59 12.85 14.62
CA LEU A 148 -4.64 11.83 14.46
C LEU A 148 -5.95 12.50 14.07
N ILE A 149 -6.82 11.79 13.33
CA ILE A 149 -8.14 12.31 12.93
C ILE A 149 -9.05 12.49 14.14
N GLU A 150 -9.02 11.55 15.09
CA GLU A 150 -9.79 11.65 16.33
C GLU A 150 -9.25 12.71 17.31
N SER A 151 -7.95 13.05 17.25
CA SER A 151 -7.39 14.13 18.07
C SER A 151 -7.80 15.52 17.57
N ARG A 152 -8.41 15.63 16.38
CA ARG A 152 -8.91 16.90 15.80
C ARG A 152 -10.05 17.54 16.60
N GLN A 153 -10.81 16.78 17.38
CA GLN A 153 -11.77 17.38 18.33
C GLN A 153 -11.08 18.04 19.54
N ARG A 154 -9.77 17.80 19.75
CA ARG A 154 -8.99 18.29 20.89
C ARG A 154 -7.89 19.31 20.53
N GLY A 155 -7.67 19.59 19.24
CA GLY A 155 -6.66 20.54 18.75
C GLY A 155 -5.24 19.92 18.65
N LEU A 156 -4.25 20.76 18.31
CA LEU A 156 -2.81 20.44 18.37
C LEU A 156 -2.50 19.61 19.63
N PRO A 157 -1.52 18.68 19.58
CA PRO A 157 -1.05 18.01 20.79
C PRO A 157 -0.84 19.05 21.88
N ARG A 158 -1.46 18.87 23.07
CA ARG A 158 -1.58 19.96 24.07
C ARG A 158 -0.23 20.58 24.45
N SER A 159 0.85 19.80 24.32
CA SER A 159 2.23 20.24 24.52
C SER A 159 2.66 21.29 23.48
N LEU A 160 2.44 21.04 22.20
CA LEU A 160 2.81 21.91 21.08
C LEU A 160 1.88 23.11 20.93
N ALA A 161 0.64 23.01 21.43
CA ALA A 161 -0.27 24.15 21.51
C ALA A 161 0.27 25.29 22.39
N ALA A 162 1.27 25.02 23.25
CA ALA A 162 1.94 26.04 24.05
C ALA A 162 3.02 26.80 23.27
N CYS A 163 3.39 26.36 22.06
CA CYS A 163 4.37 27.08 21.25
C CYS A 163 3.84 28.45 20.81
N PRO A 164 4.67 29.51 20.83
CA PRO A 164 4.25 30.86 20.46
C PRO A 164 4.00 31.01 18.95
N ASN A 165 4.59 30.14 18.12
CA ASN A 165 4.42 30.12 16.67
C ASN A 165 3.55 28.92 16.26
N PRO A 166 2.76 29.05 15.18
CA PRO A 166 1.95 27.95 14.67
C PRO A 166 2.84 26.79 14.22
N VAL A 167 2.60 25.62 14.80
CA VAL A 167 3.24 24.37 14.41
C VAL A 167 2.46 23.76 13.26
N ARG A 168 3.15 23.36 12.19
CA ARG A 168 2.50 22.65 11.08
C ARG A 168 2.29 21.20 11.49
N THR A 169 1.12 20.69 11.16
CA THR A 169 0.79 19.28 11.37
C THR A 169 0.43 18.65 10.03
N ALA A 170 0.59 17.34 9.96
CA ALA A 170 0.05 16.54 8.88
C ALA A 170 -0.57 15.27 9.44
N SER A 171 -1.66 14.81 8.82
CA SER A 171 -2.35 13.63 9.31
C SER A 171 -1.46 12.40 9.11
N ALA A 172 -1.20 11.70 10.22
CA ALA A 172 -0.54 10.39 10.24
C ALA A 172 -1.55 9.24 10.16
N ASP A 173 -2.84 9.59 10.05
CA ASP A 173 -3.93 8.64 10.06
C ASP A 173 -4.24 8.12 8.66
N TRP A 174 -4.83 6.93 8.63
CA TRP A 174 -5.11 6.20 7.41
C TRP A 174 -6.59 5.86 7.40
N THR A 175 -7.34 6.41 6.45
CA THR A 175 -8.76 6.05 6.31
C THR A 175 -8.84 4.86 5.36
N GLY A 176 -8.89 3.67 5.95
CA GLY A 176 -8.74 2.39 5.28
C GLY A 176 -7.85 1.51 6.15
N SER A 177 -8.18 0.23 6.30
CA SER A 177 -7.29 -0.64 7.08
C SER A 177 -5.89 -0.61 6.45
N ALA A 178 -4.83 -0.67 7.26
CA ALA A 178 -3.45 -0.85 6.77
C ALA A 178 -3.32 -2.02 5.78
N GLU A 179 -4.29 -2.93 5.79
CA GLU A 179 -4.45 -4.06 4.90
C GLU A 179 -4.83 -3.67 3.46
N ASN A 180 -5.54 -2.54 3.25
CA ASN A 180 -5.94 -2.07 1.93
C ASN A 180 -4.88 -1.18 1.27
N MET A 181 -3.85 -0.74 2.02
CA MET A 181 -2.74 0.09 1.52
C MET A 181 -3.22 1.32 0.74
N THR A 182 -4.39 1.86 1.11
CA THR A 182 -4.96 3.06 0.51
C THR A 182 -4.63 4.26 1.38
N PHE A 183 -3.97 5.23 0.76
CA PHE A 183 -3.66 6.56 1.27
C PHE A 183 -4.74 7.54 0.80
N LEU A 184 -5.27 8.37 1.70
CA LEU A 184 -6.23 9.40 1.34
C LEU A 184 -5.58 10.77 1.30
N GLY A 185 -5.49 11.37 0.11
CA GLY A 185 -5.07 12.73 -0.13
C GLY A 185 -6.14 13.80 0.14
N VAL A 186 -7.38 13.45 0.51
CA VAL A 186 -8.41 14.47 0.80
C VAL A 186 -9.27 14.08 1.99
N PRO A 187 -9.59 15.04 2.87
CA PRO A 187 -10.69 14.93 3.80
C PRO A 187 -12.02 14.71 3.05
N GLY A 188 -12.75 13.62 3.33
CA GLY A 188 -14.16 13.52 2.91
C GLY A 188 -15.01 14.68 3.47
N GLU A 189 -16.24 14.85 2.98
CA GLU A 189 -17.17 15.86 3.53
C GLU A 189 -17.25 15.77 5.06
N GLY A 190 -16.92 16.86 5.76
CA GLY A 190 -16.91 16.93 7.23
C GLY A 190 -15.57 16.63 7.91
N VAL A 191 -14.51 16.36 7.14
CA VAL A 191 -13.14 16.12 7.60
C VAL A 191 -12.34 17.41 7.34
N THR A 192 -11.59 17.93 8.33
CA THR A 192 -10.80 19.19 8.23
C THR A 192 -9.75 19.16 7.10
N ASP A 193 -9.47 20.32 6.46
CA ASP A 193 -8.52 20.60 5.35
C ASP A 193 -7.04 20.21 5.54
N GLU A 194 -6.69 19.38 6.53
CA GLU A 194 -5.28 19.03 6.80
C GLU A 194 -4.79 17.94 5.84
N PRO A 195 -3.70 18.19 5.09
CA PRO A 195 -3.11 17.17 4.23
C PRO A 195 -2.49 16.04 5.07
N VAL A 196 -2.58 14.83 4.54
CA VAL A 196 -1.84 13.67 5.02
C VAL A 196 -0.32 13.85 4.85
N ALA A 197 0.48 13.20 5.69
CA ALA A 197 1.92 13.39 5.80
C ALA A 197 2.67 13.44 4.45
N ALA A 198 2.46 12.46 3.58
CA ALA A 198 3.14 12.41 2.29
C ALA A 198 2.72 13.54 1.34
N GLN A 199 1.45 13.95 1.35
CA GLN A 199 0.98 15.09 0.56
C GLN A 199 1.58 16.39 1.10
N ALA A 200 1.58 16.59 2.42
CA ALA A 200 2.14 17.76 3.07
C ALA A 200 3.62 17.94 2.72
N LEU A 201 4.40 16.86 2.84
CA LEU A 201 5.81 16.83 2.47
C LEU A 201 6.03 17.12 0.98
N PHE A 202 5.26 16.47 0.11
CA PHE A 202 5.36 16.67 -1.34
C PHE A 202 5.07 18.13 -1.73
N GLN A 203 3.96 18.70 -1.24
CA GLN A 203 3.56 20.08 -1.52
C GLN A 203 4.56 21.11 -0.97
N ALA A 204 5.13 20.86 0.20
CA ALA A 204 6.05 21.81 0.85
C ALA A 204 7.34 22.05 0.05
N ALA A 205 7.73 21.11 -0.81
CA ALA A 205 8.94 21.21 -1.62
C ALA A 205 8.67 21.22 -3.14
N ALA A 206 7.41 21.15 -3.55
CA ALA A 206 7.02 21.20 -4.96
C ALA A 206 7.05 22.63 -5.52
N THR A 207 7.27 22.76 -6.84
CA THR A 207 7.02 24.01 -7.54
C THR A 207 5.52 24.28 -7.63
N GLU A 208 5.11 25.54 -7.78
CA GLU A 208 3.70 25.95 -7.87
C GLU A 208 2.92 25.18 -8.95
N THR A 209 3.54 24.94 -10.12
CA THR A 209 2.94 24.17 -11.21
C THR A 209 2.70 22.70 -10.85
N VAL A 210 3.63 22.09 -10.12
CA VAL A 210 3.52 20.69 -9.68
C VAL A 210 2.47 20.56 -8.57
N SER A 211 2.41 21.54 -7.65
CA SER A 211 1.37 21.57 -6.61
C SER A 211 -0.03 21.64 -7.21
N LEU A 212 -0.26 22.53 -8.19
CA LEU A 212 -1.58 22.69 -8.81
C LEU A 212 -2.04 21.43 -9.58
N ALA A 213 -1.13 20.77 -10.29
CA ALA A 213 -1.44 19.51 -10.97
C ALA A 213 -1.80 18.40 -9.97
N MET A 214 -1.02 18.29 -8.90
CA MET A 214 -1.26 17.35 -7.82
C MET A 214 -2.58 17.63 -7.10
N GLU A 215 -2.87 18.87 -6.74
CA GLU A 215 -4.13 19.27 -6.09
C GLU A 215 -5.35 18.89 -6.93
N ARG A 216 -5.29 19.06 -8.26
CA ARG A 216 -6.36 18.63 -9.16
C ARG A 216 -6.50 17.11 -9.20
N ALA A 217 -5.38 16.39 -9.22
CA ALA A 217 -5.39 14.93 -9.24
C ALA A 217 -5.98 14.36 -7.94
N ILE A 218 -5.56 14.91 -6.81
CA ILE A 218 -6.04 14.58 -5.47
C ILE A 218 -7.53 14.94 -5.32
N ALA A 219 -7.97 16.10 -5.80
CA ALA A 219 -9.38 16.49 -5.78
C ALA A 219 -10.26 15.58 -6.64
N ALA A 220 -9.74 15.08 -7.77
CA ALA A 220 -10.46 14.14 -8.63
C ALA A 220 -10.44 12.70 -8.07
N HIS A 221 -9.35 12.34 -7.39
CA HIS A 221 -9.06 11.02 -6.89
C HIS A 221 -8.44 11.14 -5.49
N PRO A 222 -9.28 11.17 -4.45
CA PRO A 222 -8.80 11.41 -3.09
C PRO A 222 -8.01 10.22 -2.54
N GLU A 223 -8.04 9.05 -3.20
CA GLU A 223 -7.39 7.83 -2.75
C GLU A 223 -6.23 7.43 -3.67
N MET A 224 -5.10 7.06 -3.07
CA MET A 224 -3.91 6.50 -3.71
C MET A 224 -3.61 5.13 -3.11
N THR A 225 -3.33 4.13 -3.91
CA THR A 225 -2.82 2.84 -3.41
C THR A 225 -1.29 2.87 -3.36
N ILE A 226 -0.76 2.50 -2.20
CA ILE A 226 0.68 2.43 -1.95
C ILE A 226 1.26 1.21 -2.67
N MET A 227 2.33 1.47 -3.41
CA MET A 227 3.07 0.47 -4.18
C MET A 227 4.50 0.41 -3.67
N TRP A 228 4.92 -0.80 -3.29
CA TRP A 228 6.24 -1.05 -2.73
C TRP A 228 7.25 -1.42 -3.81
N GLY A 229 8.42 -0.79 -3.81
CA GLY A 229 9.59 -1.28 -4.53
C GLY A 229 10.35 -2.33 -3.73
N SER A 230 11.17 -3.16 -4.39
CA SER A 230 12.01 -4.16 -3.70
C SER A 230 13.52 -3.88 -3.81
N ALA A 231 13.92 -2.85 -4.55
CA ALA A 231 15.33 -2.49 -4.67
C ALA A 231 15.86 -2.08 -3.29
N PRO A 232 17.03 -2.56 -2.87
CA PRO A 232 17.65 -2.10 -1.63
C PRO A 232 18.19 -0.66 -1.82
N PRO A 233 18.15 0.18 -0.78
CA PRO A 233 18.74 1.50 -0.86
C PRO A 233 20.27 1.41 -1.00
N VAL A 234 20.88 2.33 -1.76
CA VAL A 234 22.34 2.36 -2.02
C VAL A 234 23.15 2.38 -0.72
N SER A 235 22.59 2.96 0.35
CA SER A 235 23.22 3.04 1.67
C SER A 235 23.31 1.71 2.41
N ASN A 236 22.61 0.66 1.95
CA ASN A 236 22.62 -0.65 2.59
C ASN A 236 22.79 -1.78 1.55
N PRO A 237 23.98 -1.90 0.93
CA PRO A 237 24.22 -2.87 -0.13
C PRO A 237 24.21 -4.32 0.37
N ASP A 238 24.41 -4.54 1.67
CA ASP A 238 24.34 -5.87 2.30
C ASP A 238 22.92 -6.48 2.21
N CYS A 239 21.93 -5.66 1.83
CA CYS A 239 20.56 -6.07 1.53
C CYS A 239 20.33 -6.54 0.09
N ALA A 240 21.29 -6.32 -0.81
CA ALA A 240 21.20 -6.67 -2.22
C ALA A 240 21.65 -8.11 -2.47
N ASP A 241 20.72 -9.07 -2.40
CA ASP A 241 20.99 -10.48 -2.76
C ASP A 241 20.45 -10.86 -4.16
N TYR A 242 20.19 -9.88 -5.02
CA TYR A 242 19.71 -10.15 -6.39
C TYR A 242 20.14 -9.06 -7.39
N ASP A 243 20.21 -9.45 -8.67
CA ASP A 243 20.53 -8.56 -9.78
C ASP A 243 19.37 -7.59 -10.06
N THR A 244 19.59 -6.31 -9.77
CA THR A 244 18.65 -5.21 -10.02
C THR A 244 18.86 -4.53 -11.37
N GLU A 245 19.95 -4.81 -12.09
CA GLU A 245 20.29 -4.14 -13.35
C GLU A 245 19.59 -4.78 -14.55
N THR A 246 19.39 -6.09 -14.53
CA THR A 246 18.78 -6.81 -15.65
C THR A 246 17.29 -7.09 -15.46
N LEU A 247 16.52 -7.05 -16.55
CA LEU A 247 15.11 -7.46 -16.54
C LEU A 247 14.95 -8.92 -16.09
N ALA A 248 15.88 -9.81 -16.46
CA ALA A 248 15.86 -11.20 -16.04
C ALA A 248 16.07 -11.34 -14.53
N GLY A 249 17.00 -10.58 -13.93
CA GLY A 249 17.20 -10.51 -12.49
C GLY A 249 15.96 -10.03 -11.75
N ARG A 250 15.35 -8.93 -12.22
CA ARG A 250 14.10 -8.37 -11.68
C ARG A 250 12.94 -9.37 -11.75
N LEU A 251 12.72 -10.02 -12.90
CA LEU A 251 11.66 -11.04 -13.06
C LEU A 251 11.94 -12.28 -12.20
N GLY A 252 13.21 -12.69 -12.07
CA GLY A 252 13.63 -13.75 -11.16
C GLY A 252 13.27 -13.42 -9.71
N ARG A 253 13.53 -12.18 -9.27
CA ARG A 253 13.13 -11.70 -7.94
C ARG A 253 11.61 -11.65 -7.75
N SER A 254 10.85 -11.22 -8.76
CA SER A 254 9.39 -11.24 -8.70
C SER A 254 8.86 -12.66 -8.46
N ALA A 255 9.39 -13.64 -9.20
CA ALA A 255 9.04 -15.04 -9.04
C ALA A 255 9.41 -15.57 -7.64
N GLU A 256 10.58 -15.18 -7.12
CA GLU A 256 11.04 -15.54 -5.78
C GLU A 256 10.12 -14.98 -4.68
N LEU A 257 9.76 -13.70 -4.75
CA LEU A 257 8.87 -13.05 -3.78
C LEU A 257 7.48 -13.73 -3.76
N VAL A 258 6.93 -14.02 -4.93
CA VAL A 258 5.66 -14.75 -5.04
C VAL A 258 5.78 -16.19 -4.51
N ALA A 259 6.83 -16.92 -4.90
CA ALA A 259 7.05 -18.30 -4.44
C ALA A 259 7.22 -18.38 -2.91
N LYS A 260 7.98 -17.46 -2.32
CA LYS A 260 8.16 -17.35 -0.87
C LYS A 260 6.83 -17.14 -0.15
N SER A 261 5.93 -16.32 -0.70
CA SER A 261 4.61 -16.10 -0.10
C SER A 261 3.73 -17.38 -0.08
N ILE A 262 3.85 -18.25 -1.08
CA ILE A 262 3.09 -19.51 -1.14
C ILE A 262 3.62 -20.55 -0.13
N VAL A 263 4.94 -20.56 0.10
CA VAL A 263 5.62 -21.57 0.93
C VAL A 263 5.67 -21.16 2.41
N LEU A 264 6.02 -19.90 2.72
CA LEU A 264 6.30 -19.43 4.08
C LEU A 264 5.06 -18.94 4.84
N ASP A 265 4.05 -18.40 4.15
CA ASP A 265 2.87 -17.81 4.81
C ASP A 265 1.94 -18.87 5.44
N ARG A 266 2.17 -20.16 5.16
CA ARG A 266 1.52 -21.28 5.85
C ARG A 266 2.09 -21.60 7.24
N GLY A 267 3.28 -21.09 7.58
CA GLY A 267 3.96 -21.35 8.87
C GLY A 267 4.31 -20.09 9.68
N ALA A 268 4.27 -18.90 9.06
CA ALA A 268 4.79 -17.66 9.63
C ALA A 268 3.76 -16.78 10.37
N ARG A 269 2.58 -17.32 10.71
CA ARG A 269 1.64 -16.58 11.59
C ARG A 269 2.09 -16.51 13.06
N GLU A 270 3.03 -17.36 13.47
CA GLU A 270 3.32 -17.56 14.89
C GLU A 270 4.81 -17.50 15.27
N THR A 271 5.73 -17.42 14.31
CA THR A 271 7.16 -17.46 14.64
C THR A 271 7.96 -16.39 13.91
N VAL A 272 8.72 -15.68 14.75
CA VAL A 272 9.91 -14.91 14.46
C VAL A 272 9.63 -13.49 13.92
N GLN A 273 9.91 -12.50 14.78
CA GLN A 273 10.93 -11.45 14.62
C GLN A 273 12.13 -11.83 13.68
N ALA A 274 11.89 -12.58 12.60
CA ALA A 274 12.89 -12.94 11.62
C ALA A 274 13.17 -11.62 10.92
N GLN A 275 14.33 -11.05 11.27
CA GLN A 275 15.01 -9.91 10.65
C GLN A 275 14.14 -9.22 9.61
N GLN A 276 13.61 -8.03 9.96
CA GLN A 276 12.90 -7.18 9.00
C GLN A 276 13.64 -7.21 7.66
N PRO A 277 13.04 -7.80 6.61
CA PRO A 277 13.58 -7.72 5.27
C PRO A 277 13.90 -6.25 5.00
N CYS A 278 15.09 -6.00 4.48
CA CYS A 278 15.60 -4.64 4.32
C CYS A 278 14.56 -3.70 3.73
N ALA A 279 14.24 -2.65 4.47
CA ALA A 279 13.27 -1.67 4.04
C ALA A 279 13.71 -1.03 2.71
N TYR A 280 12.73 -0.57 1.94
CA TYR A 280 12.98 0.08 0.66
C TYR A 280 13.79 1.38 0.82
N HIS A 281 13.54 2.15 1.86
CA HIS A 281 14.21 3.43 2.10
C HIS A 281 15.44 3.29 3.00
N ALA A 282 16.39 4.20 2.82
CA ALA A 282 17.56 4.29 3.69
C ALA A 282 17.14 4.56 5.14
N ARG A 283 17.77 3.83 6.07
CA ARG A 283 17.57 3.96 7.51
C ARG A 283 18.81 4.55 8.18
N LEU A 284 18.61 5.53 9.05
CA LEU A 284 19.61 5.98 10.02
C LEU A 284 19.06 5.84 11.45
N SER A 285 19.92 5.43 12.38
CA SER A 285 19.59 5.48 13.81
C SER A 285 19.89 6.87 14.39
N PRO A 286 19.14 7.33 15.40
CA PRO A 286 19.46 8.55 16.15
C PRO A 286 20.89 8.60 16.67
N GLY A 287 21.45 7.46 17.12
CA GLY A 287 22.85 7.42 17.58
C GLY A 287 23.87 7.80 16.50
N ASN A 288 23.59 7.50 15.23
CA ASN A 288 24.42 7.97 14.11
C ASN A 288 24.25 9.47 13.88
N VAL A 289 23.01 9.97 13.96
CA VAL A 289 22.67 11.39 13.76
C VAL A 289 23.29 12.27 14.85
N LEU A 290 23.14 11.87 16.11
CA LEU A 290 23.57 12.60 17.31
C LEU A 290 25.06 12.41 17.64
N SER A 291 25.87 11.83 16.75
CA SER A 291 27.29 11.55 16.98
C SER A 291 28.05 12.78 17.50
N ASP A 292 28.79 12.62 18.61
CA ASP A 292 29.65 13.66 19.20
C ASP A 292 30.81 14.10 18.28
N ASN A 293 31.11 13.30 17.25
CA ASN A 293 32.17 13.61 16.31
C ASN A 293 31.67 14.57 15.23
N SER A 294 32.03 15.85 15.35
CA SER A 294 31.64 16.90 14.41
C SER A 294 32.00 16.62 12.95
N ARG A 295 33.09 15.88 12.67
CA ARG A 295 33.45 15.48 11.29
C ARG A 295 32.51 14.42 10.75
N ILE A 296 32.14 13.44 11.57
CA ILE A 296 31.17 12.39 11.20
C ILE A 296 29.81 13.04 10.99
N ARG A 297 29.37 13.88 11.92
CA ARG A 297 28.10 14.62 11.81
C ARG A 297 28.03 15.45 10.52
N SER A 298 29.07 16.24 10.21
CA SER A 298 29.14 17.03 8.97
C SER A 298 29.21 16.18 7.70
N PHE A 299 29.76 14.97 7.79
CA PHE A 299 29.72 14.01 6.68
C PHE A 299 28.31 13.46 6.48
N LEU A 300 27.65 13.02 7.55
CA LEU A 300 26.27 12.51 7.51
C LEU A 300 25.29 13.58 7.02
N GLN A 301 25.43 14.84 7.45
CA GLN A 301 24.61 15.96 6.99
C GLN A 301 24.65 16.12 5.47
N ARG A 302 25.86 16.10 4.90
CA ARG A 302 26.05 16.23 3.44
C ARG A 302 25.58 15.02 2.67
N GLN A 303 25.79 13.83 3.21
CA GLN A 303 25.52 12.58 2.50
C GLN A 303 24.03 12.19 2.54
N TYR A 304 23.38 12.39 3.69
CA TYR A 304 22.06 11.83 3.97
C TYR A 304 20.96 12.86 4.14
N PHE A 305 21.25 14.07 4.65
CA PHE A 305 20.18 15.03 4.95
C PHE A 305 20.00 16.10 3.87
N THR A 306 21.07 16.45 3.15
CA THR A 306 21.03 17.52 2.15
C THR A 306 20.11 17.15 0.98
N ASP A 307 19.14 18.02 0.68
CA ASP A 307 18.20 17.88 -0.44
C ASP A 307 17.31 16.62 -0.37
N ARG A 308 17.11 16.06 0.83
CA ARG A 308 16.22 14.90 1.06
C ARG A 308 14.99 15.25 1.89
N TYR A 309 13.94 14.45 1.74
CA TYR A 309 12.83 14.39 2.68
C TYR A 309 13.21 13.47 3.84
N VAL A 310 13.02 13.94 5.07
CA VAL A 310 13.40 13.20 6.27
C VAL A 310 12.15 12.85 7.06
N LEU A 311 11.90 11.57 7.27
CA LEU A 311 10.81 11.10 8.11
C LEU A 311 11.42 10.50 9.37
N VAL A 312 11.02 11.00 10.53
CA VAL A 312 11.44 10.48 11.83
C VAL A 312 10.28 9.70 12.42
N GLY A 313 10.52 8.44 12.76
CA GLY A 313 9.51 7.57 13.39
C GLY A 313 10.13 6.66 14.42
N ALA A 314 9.32 5.81 15.04
CA ALA A 314 9.80 4.93 16.10
C ALA A 314 9.28 3.50 16.00
N SER A 315 10.13 2.56 16.43
CA SER A 315 9.81 1.15 16.59
C SER A 315 10.19 0.74 18.01
N ILE A 316 9.24 0.91 18.93
CA ILE A 316 9.44 0.67 20.37
C ILE A 316 8.67 -0.56 20.80
N SER A 317 9.35 -1.46 21.49
CA SER A 317 8.75 -2.70 21.99
C SER A 317 7.53 -2.41 22.88
N GLY A 318 6.38 -2.98 22.52
CA GLY A 318 5.13 -2.84 23.26
C GLY A 318 4.25 -1.68 22.83
N ILE A 319 4.66 -0.88 21.82
CA ILE A 319 3.83 0.14 21.20
C ILE A 319 3.49 -0.33 19.77
N PRO A 320 2.21 -0.61 19.48
CA PRO A 320 1.83 -1.09 18.17
C PRO A 320 1.86 0.06 17.15
N ASP A 321 2.97 0.16 16.42
CA ASP A 321 3.11 1.02 15.23
C ASP A 321 3.82 0.25 14.11
N ASP A 322 3.45 -1.02 13.93
CA ASP A 322 3.99 -1.89 12.90
C ASP A 322 2.98 -2.09 11.77
N ILE A 323 3.42 -1.90 10.53
CA ILE A 323 2.67 -2.19 9.31
C ILE A 323 3.20 -3.44 8.63
N ARG A 324 2.34 -4.14 7.86
CA ARG A 324 2.75 -5.32 7.09
C ARG A 324 2.87 -4.97 5.61
N SER A 325 4.10 -4.81 5.14
CA SER A 325 4.44 -4.74 3.72
C SER A 325 4.36 -6.14 3.07
N PRO A 326 3.69 -6.29 1.91
CA PRO A 326 3.74 -7.53 1.15
C PRO A 326 5.14 -7.91 0.67
N VAL A 327 6.03 -6.93 0.53
CA VAL A 327 7.38 -7.08 -0.03
C VAL A 327 8.41 -7.21 1.08
N HIS A 328 8.31 -6.36 2.11
CA HIS A 328 9.33 -6.21 3.14
C HIS A 328 8.96 -6.80 4.49
N GLY A 329 7.80 -7.46 4.60
CA GLY A 329 7.34 -8.00 5.88
C GLY A 329 6.89 -6.90 6.84
N THR A 330 7.17 -7.06 8.13
CA THR A 330 6.76 -6.09 9.15
C THR A 330 7.74 -4.91 9.19
N LEU A 331 7.24 -3.69 9.07
CA LEU A 331 8.01 -2.45 9.15
C LEU A 331 7.35 -1.46 10.13
N PRO A 332 8.09 -0.51 10.70
CA PRO A 332 7.49 0.60 11.45
C PRO A 332 6.57 1.47 10.58
N GLY A 333 5.55 2.08 11.18
CA GLY A 333 4.50 2.87 10.51
C GLY A 333 5.04 3.98 9.61
N VAL A 334 6.11 4.65 10.05
CA VAL A 334 6.79 5.71 9.29
C VAL A 334 7.23 5.29 7.87
N TYR A 335 7.54 4.00 7.64
CA TYR A 335 7.91 3.53 6.30
C TYR A 335 6.72 3.55 5.34
N LEU A 336 5.48 3.48 5.84
CA LEU A 336 4.28 3.65 5.04
C LEU A 336 4.17 5.08 4.51
N HIS A 337 4.41 6.09 5.37
CA HIS A 337 4.46 7.50 4.96
C HIS A 337 5.59 7.76 3.97
N ALA A 338 6.75 7.15 4.21
CA ALA A 338 7.90 7.29 3.33
C ALA A 338 7.64 6.67 1.95
N MET A 339 6.96 5.53 1.87
CA MET A 339 6.53 4.94 0.59
C MET A 339 5.42 5.74 -0.10
N ALA A 340 4.46 6.27 0.65
CA ALA A 340 3.41 7.12 0.07
C ALA A 340 4.04 8.37 -0.57
N LEU A 341 5.02 8.99 0.10
CA LEU A 341 5.76 10.12 -0.46
C LEU A 341 6.54 9.72 -1.71
N ASP A 342 7.24 8.58 -1.67
CA ASP A 342 7.97 8.06 -2.83
C ASP A 342 7.05 7.84 -4.03
N ASN A 343 5.87 7.23 -3.84
CA ASN A 343 4.89 7.07 -4.92
C ASN A 343 4.45 8.41 -5.54
N LEU A 344 4.27 9.45 -4.72
CA LEU A 344 3.96 10.81 -5.21
C LEU A 344 5.15 11.43 -5.95
N LEU A 345 6.38 11.20 -5.49
CA LEU A 345 7.60 11.68 -6.15
C LEU A 345 7.81 11.01 -7.52
N VAL A 346 7.59 9.70 -7.61
CA VAL A 346 7.76 8.91 -8.85
C VAL A 346 6.64 9.18 -9.85
N TRP A 347 5.37 9.20 -9.39
CA TRP A 347 4.22 9.24 -10.30
C TRP A 347 3.49 10.57 -10.38
N GLN A 348 3.72 11.49 -9.44
CA GLN A 348 3.06 12.79 -9.38
C GLN A 348 1.53 12.62 -9.49
N ASP A 349 0.89 13.23 -10.47
CA ASP A 349 -0.57 13.17 -10.71
C ASP A 349 -1.08 11.83 -11.27
N ARG A 350 -0.18 10.86 -11.51
CA ARG A 350 -0.50 9.54 -12.11
C ARG A 350 -0.28 8.37 -11.16
N PHE A 351 -0.44 8.60 -9.87
CA PHE A 351 -0.35 7.54 -8.86
C PHE A 351 -1.42 6.45 -9.08
N VAL A 352 -1.11 5.25 -8.59
CA VAL A 352 -2.05 4.13 -8.61
C VAL A 352 -3.20 4.44 -7.64
N ARG A 353 -4.43 4.15 -8.04
CA ARG A 353 -5.63 4.52 -7.28
C ARG A 353 -6.74 3.47 -7.40
N PRO A 354 -7.70 3.43 -6.48
CA PRO A 354 -8.90 2.61 -6.65
C PRO A 354 -9.65 2.94 -7.94
N ALA A 355 -10.36 1.96 -8.49
CA ALA A 355 -11.22 2.19 -9.65
C ALA A 355 -12.36 3.15 -9.25
N PRO A 356 -12.79 4.06 -10.14
CA PRO A 356 -13.83 5.02 -9.79
C PRO A 356 -15.18 4.32 -9.63
N ASP A 357 -16.01 4.88 -8.76
CA ASP A 357 -17.38 4.41 -8.56
C ASP A 357 -18.35 5.01 -9.57
N LEU A 358 -19.24 4.15 -10.08
CA LEU A 358 -20.37 4.56 -10.91
C LEU A 358 -21.62 4.67 -10.02
N GLN A 359 -22.12 5.89 -9.85
CA GLN A 359 -23.38 6.14 -9.15
C GLN A 359 -24.56 5.66 -10.02
N LEU A 360 -25.37 4.74 -9.49
CA LEU A 360 -26.55 4.25 -10.20
C LEU A 360 -27.76 5.13 -9.89
N PRO A 361 -28.42 5.75 -10.90
CA PRO A 361 -29.47 6.77 -10.68
C PRO A 361 -30.80 6.22 -10.14
N LEU A 362 -30.88 4.92 -9.81
CA LEU A 362 -32.12 4.25 -9.40
C LEU A 362 -32.21 4.02 -7.88
N VAL A 363 -31.11 4.15 -7.15
CA VAL A 363 -31.06 3.98 -5.69
C VAL A 363 -30.01 4.95 -5.13
N ASP A 364 -30.44 5.91 -4.32
CA ASP A 364 -29.51 6.79 -3.59
C ASP A 364 -28.59 5.92 -2.71
N ASP A 365 -27.29 6.25 -2.68
CA ASP A 365 -26.21 5.54 -1.97
C ASP A 365 -25.72 4.19 -2.54
N TRP A 366 -26.20 3.74 -3.70
CA TRP A 366 -25.60 2.58 -4.37
C TRP A 366 -24.59 3.03 -5.44
N ALA A 367 -23.32 2.86 -5.11
CA ALA A 367 -22.22 3.00 -6.05
C ALA A 367 -21.72 1.61 -6.45
N VAL A 368 -21.49 1.40 -7.75
CA VAL A 368 -20.82 0.19 -8.25
C VAL A 368 -19.48 0.59 -8.81
N SER A 369 -18.41 0.07 -8.22
CA SER A 369 -17.06 0.33 -8.66
C SER A 369 -16.82 -0.25 -10.06
N LEU A 370 -16.07 0.48 -10.91
CA LEU A 370 -15.85 0.03 -12.29
C LEU A 370 -15.09 -1.31 -12.37
N ASP A 371 -14.20 -1.60 -11.43
CA ASP A 371 -13.51 -2.89 -11.32
C ASP A 371 -14.49 -4.06 -11.09
N THR A 372 -15.54 -3.87 -10.29
CA THR A 372 -16.61 -4.87 -10.12
C THR A 372 -17.29 -5.19 -11.46
N LEU A 373 -17.52 -4.18 -12.31
CA LEU A 373 -18.08 -4.40 -13.65
C LEU A 373 -17.10 -5.16 -14.56
N PHE A 374 -15.80 -4.87 -14.46
CA PHE A 374 -14.77 -5.63 -15.18
C PHE A 374 -14.73 -7.09 -14.75
N GLU A 375 -14.77 -7.35 -13.44
CA GLU A 375 -14.86 -8.71 -12.87
C GLU A 375 -16.09 -9.46 -13.41
N ALA A 376 -17.27 -8.85 -13.32
CA ALA A 376 -18.51 -9.43 -13.82
C ALA A 376 -18.41 -9.75 -15.33
N GLY A 377 -17.80 -8.86 -16.12
CA GLY A 377 -17.54 -9.06 -17.54
C GLY A 377 -16.63 -10.26 -17.82
N VAL A 378 -15.56 -10.43 -17.05
CA VAL A 378 -14.65 -11.58 -17.16
C VAL A 378 -15.37 -12.89 -16.81
N LEU A 379 -16.13 -12.92 -15.71
CA LEU A 379 -16.91 -14.09 -15.32
C LEU A 379 -17.98 -14.46 -16.37
N ALA A 380 -18.67 -13.46 -16.94
CA ALA A 380 -19.62 -13.67 -18.02
C ALA A 380 -18.96 -14.24 -19.28
N LEU A 381 -17.76 -13.77 -19.62
CA LEU A 381 -16.98 -14.30 -20.75
C LEU A 381 -16.57 -15.76 -20.51
N ILE A 382 -16.16 -16.12 -19.29
CA ILE A 382 -15.83 -17.51 -18.91
C ILE A 382 -17.07 -18.40 -19.03
N ALA A 383 -18.21 -17.96 -18.47
CA ALA A 383 -19.47 -18.68 -18.57
C ALA A 383 -19.90 -18.90 -20.03
N TRP A 384 -19.72 -17.89 -20.88
CA TRP A 384 -19.98 -17.98 -22.31
C TRP A 384 -19.06 -18.99 -23.01
N GLN A 385 -17.76 -18.96 -22.74
CA GLN A 385 -16.81 -19.93 -23.32
C GLN A 385 -17.19 -21.37 -22.96
N MET A 386 -17.60 -21.61 -21.71
CA MET A 386 -18.10 -22.92 -21.28
C MET A 386 -19.38 -23.32 -22.00
N PHE A 387 -20.33 -22.40 -22.15
CA PHE A 387 -21.58 -22.68 -22.85
C PHE A 387 -21.34 -23.09 -24.31
N VAL A 388 -20.45 -22.39 -25.01
CA VAL A 388 -20.09 -22.73 -26.39
C VAL A 388 -19.43 -24.11 -26.47
N ALA A 389 -18.58 -24.44 -25.50
CA ALA A 389 -17.82 -25.67 -25.49
C ALA A 389 -18.59 -26.92 -25.03
N THR A 390 -19.66 -26.73 -24.26
CA THR A 390 -20.55 -27.80 -23.75
C THR A 390 -21.76 -28.06 -24.65
N ARG A 391 -21.80 -27.47 -25.85
CA ARG A 391 -22.89 -27.70 -26.80
C ARG A 391 -23.05 -29.20 -27.10
N PRO A 392 -24.29 -29.73 -27.15
CA PRO A 392 -24.59 -31.16 -27.18
C PRO A 392 -24.14 -31.91 -28.46
N ALA A 393 -23.58 -31.21 -29.45
CA ALA A 393 -23.01 -31.85 -30.64
C ALA A 393 -21.72 -32.66 -30.36
N ASP A 394 -21.15 -32.56 -29.14
CA ASP A 394 -19.82 -33.08 -28.80
C ASP A 394 -19.79 -34.20 -27.74
N GLN A 395 -20.90 -34.93 -27.59
CA GLN A 395 -20.99 -36.06 -26.64
C GLN A 395 -20.09 -37.26 -26.97
N SER A 396 -19.43 -37.27 -28.13
CA SER A 396 -18.51 -38.34 -28.57
C SER A 396 -17.03 -38.05 -28.31
N ARG A 397 -16.69 -36.95 -27.61
CA ARG A 397 -15.28 -36.62 -27.31
C ARG A 397 -14.67 -37.62 -26.34
N GLY A 398 -13.61 -38.31 -26.77
CA GLY A 398 -12.77 -39.11 -25.89
C GLY A 398 -12.07 -38.27 -24.81
N LEU A 399 -11.58 -38.94 -23.75
CA LEU A 399 -10.91 -38.33 -22.60
C LEU A 399 -9.81 -37.32 -22.99
N ALA A 400 -8.99 -37.65 -24.01
CA ALA A 400 -7.92 -36.77 -24.46
C ALA A 400 -8.44 -35.43 -25.03
N ALA A 401 -9.57 -35.46 -25.75
CA ALA A 401 -10.17 -34.26 -26.34
C ALA A 401 -10.82 -33.37 -25.27
N SER A 402 -11.41 -33.96 -24.22
CA SER A 402 -11.97 -33.19 -23.10
C SER A 402 -10.88 -32.55 -22.25
N ILE A 403 -9.77 -33.26 -21.97
CA ILE A 403 -8.60 -32.71 -21.28
C ILE A 403 -8.00 -31.56 -22.09
N PHE A 404 -7.77 -31.75 -23.39
CA PHE A 404 -7.21 -30.71 -24.26
C PHE A 404 -8.08 -29.44 -24.26
N LEU A 405 -9.40 -29.58 -24.33
CA LEU A 405 -10.32 -28.46 -24.27
C LEU A 405 -10.23 -27.70 -22.92
N ARG A 406 -10.16 -28.41 -21.80
CA ARG A 406 -10.05 -27.81 -20.45
C ARG A 406 -8.71 -27.09 -20.27
N VAL A 407 -7.61 -27.68 -20.74
CA VAL A 407 -6.29 -27.01 -20.74
C VAL A 407 -6.35 -25.73 -21.56
N ARG A 408 -6.93 -25.78 -22.77
CA ARG A 408 -7.09 -24.59 -23.62
C ARG A 408 -7.92 -23.49 -22.94
N MET A 409 -9.03 -23.86 -22.29
CA MET A 409 -9.84 -22.90 -21.51
C MET A 409 -9.06 -22.30 -20.34
N THR A 410 -8.30 -23.13 -19.62
CA THR A 410 -7.47 -22.67 -18.50
C THR A 410 -6.42 -21.67 -18.97
N LEU A 411 -5.74 -21.95 -20.09
CA LEU A 411 -4.80 -21.01 -20.70
C LEU A 411 -5.49 -19.72 -21.17
N SER A 412 -6.69 -19.82 -21.75
CA SER A 412 -7.48 -18.64 -22.12
C SER A 412 -7.87 -17.81 -20.91
N LEU A 413 -8.25 -18.43 -19.80
CA LEU A 413 -8.56 -17.75 -18.53
C LEU A 413 -7.35 -16.98 -18.01
N ILE A 414 -6.19 -17.64 -17.94
CA ILE A 414 -4.93 -17.02 -17.52
C ILE A 414 -4.60 -15.81 -18.43
N PHE A 415 -4.73 -15.97 -19.74
CA PHE A 415 -4.47 -14.88 -20.69
C PHE A 415 -5.43 -13.70 -20.50
N ILE A 416 -6.73 -13.96 -20.35
CA ILE A 416 -7.74 -12.91 -20.12
C ILE A 416 -7.44 -12.18 -18.83
N LEU A 417 -7.17 -12.89 -17.74
CA LEU A 417 -6.84 -12.27 -16.45
C LEU A 417 -5.55 -11.45 -16.53
N ALA A 418 -4.50 -11.98 -17.14
CA ALA A 418 -3.25 -11.24 -17.33
C ALA A 418 -3.45 -9.97 -18.19
N ALA A 419 -4.26 -10.06 -19.25
CA ALA A 419 -4.60 -8.92 -20.09
C ALA A 419 -5.43 -7.88 -19.34
N THR A 420 -6.42 -8.30 -18.55
CA THR A 420 -7.24 -7.40 -17.72
C THR A 420 -6.40 -6.72 -16.65
N VAL A 421 -5.56 -7.46 -15.93
CA VAL A 421 -4.62 -6.88 -14.95
C VAL A 421 -3.65 -5.91 -15.63
N GLY A 422 -3.09 -6.27 -16.79
CA GLY A 422 -2.25 -5.37 -17.57
C GLY A 422 -2.98 -4.09 -17.96
N LEU A 423 -4.23 -4.19 -18.41
CA LEU A 423 -5.05 -3.04 -18.78
C LEU A 423 -5.40 -2.17 -17.56
N THR A 424 -5.91 -2.74 -16.47
CA THR A 424 -6.34 -1.97 -15.30
C THR A 424 -5.14 -1.40 -14.56
N PHE A 425 -4.13 -2.20 -14.28
CA PHE A 425 -3.00 -1.79 -13.45
C PHE A 425 -1.95 -0.98 -14.22
N VAL A 426 -1.53 -1.44 -15.40
CA VAL A 426 -0.42 -0.78 -16.14
C VAL A 426 -0.94 0.43 -16.94
N VAL A 427 -2.09 0.27 -17.60
CA VAL A 427 -2.63 1.33 -18.48
C VAL A 427 -3.51 2.29 -17.69
N MET A 428 -4.50 1.80 -16.93
CA MET A 428 -5.44 2.65 -16.20
C MET A 428 -4.93 3.09 -14.81
N ARG A 429 -3.84 2.49 -14.31
CA ARG A 429 -3.28 2.76 -12.98
C ARG A 429 -4.30 2.53 -11.86
N TRP A 430 -5.15 1.54 -12.05
CA TRP A 430 -6.13 1.12 -11.05
C TRP A 430 -5.58 0.03 -10.15
N THR A 431 -5.99 0.05 -8.90
CA THR A 431 -5.70 -0.99 -7.92
C THR A 431 -6.26 -2.32 -8.43
N PRO A 432 -5.43 -3.38 -8.50
CA PRO A 432 -5.86 -4.66 -9.00
C PRO A 432 -6.78 -5.32 -7.96
N TYR A 433 -8.06 -5.46 -8.30
CA TYR A 433 -9.08 -6.00 -7.41
C TYR A 433 -9.44 -7.46 -7.75
N ASN A 434 -9.65 -8.28 -6.72
CA ASN A 434 -10.22 -9.65 -6.72
C ASN A 434 -9.83 -10.65 -7.84
N TRP A 435 -8.73 -10.46 -8.57
CA TRP A 435 -8.38 -11.37 -9.67
C TRP A 435 -8.12 -12.81 -9.19
N GLY A 436 -7.68 -13.00 -7.95
CA GLY A 436 -7.53 -14.31 -7.32
C GLY A 436 -8.87 -15.04 -7.17
N GLY A 437 -9.90 -14.34 -6.69
CA GLY A 437 -11.26 -14.86 -6.58
C GLY A 437 -11.83 -15.25 -7.94
N VAL A 438 -11.69 -14.37 -8.94
CA VAL A 438 -12.09 -14.63 -10.32
C VAL A 438 -11.38 -15.84 -10.91
N PHE A 439 -10.07 -15.98 -10.65
CA PHE A 439 -9.29 -17.12 -11.12
C PHE A 439 -9.79 -18.44 -10.51
N VAL A 440 -10.01 -18.49 -9.20
CA VAL A 440 -10.52 -19.67 -8.50
C VAL A 440 -11.94 -20.02 -8.97
N ALA A 441 -12.82 -19.03 -9.08
CA ALA A 441 -14.17 -19.23 -9.61
C ALA A 441 -14.13 -19.78 -11.05
N GLY A 442 -13.28 -19.20 -11.91
CA GLY A 442 -13.07 -19.68 -13.28
C GLY A 442 -12.52 -21.10 -13.35
N LEU A 443 -11.58 -21.47 -12.48
CA LEU A 443 -11.06 -22.83 -12.41
C LEU A 443 -12.12 -23.84 -11.96
N ALA A 444 -12.92 -23.51 -10.94
CA ALA A 444 -14.00 -24.36 -10.45
C ALA A 444 -15.06 -24.62 -11.54
N MET A 445 -15.29 -23.62 -12.39
CA MET A 445 -16.16 -23.70 -13.56
C MET A 445 -15.57 -24.61 -14.67
N ILE A 446 -14.28 -24.49 -14.99
CA ILE A 446 -13.61 -25.25 -16.07
C ILE A 446 -13.32 -26.70 -15.67
N TRP A 447 -12.98 -26.91 -14.40
CA TRP A 447 -12.66 -28.20 -13.80
C TRP A 447 -13.70 -28.60 -12.76
N PRO A 448 -14.95 -28.90 -13.16
CA PRO A 448 -15.89 -29.52 -12.22
C PRO A 448 -15.23 -30.76 -11.64
N TRP A 449 -15.33 -30.93 -10.32
CA TRP A 449 -14.97 -32.15 -9.59
C TRP A 449 -15.81 -33.32 -10.13
N SER A 450 -15.39 -33.88 -11.26
CA SER A 450 -16.08 -34.99 -11.90
C SER A 450 -15.52 -36.31 -11.33
N TYR A 451 -15.97 -36.64 -10.12
CA TYR A 451 -16.18 -38.03 -9.70
C TYR A 451 -17.36 -38.61 -10.49
N GLN A 452 -17.14 -38.89 -11.78
CA GLN A 452 -18.07 -39.69 -12.60
C GLN A 452 -17.27 -40.73 -13.39
N LEU A 453 -16.35 -41.41 -12.71
CA LEU A 453 -15.64 -42.57 -13.28
C LEU A 453 -16.29 -43.91 -12.95
N GLU A 454 -17.34 -43.97 -12.13
CA GLU A 454 -17.93 -45.24 -11.70
C GLU A 454 -19.46 -45.18 -11.78
N ASP A 455 -20.01 -45.54 -12.94
CA ASP A 455 -21.23 -46.37 -13.05
C ASP A 455 -21.57 -46.62 -14.52
N LYS A 456 -20.70 -47.39 -15.18
CA LYS A 456 -21.07 -48.19 -16.34
C LYS A 456 -20.32 -49.53 -16.26
N SER A 457 -20.71 -50.35 -15.30
CA SER A 457 -20.54 -51.81 -15.38
C SER A 457 -21.80 -52.42 -15.98
#